data_AF-A0A7S0TK41-F1
#
_entry.id   AF-A0A7S0TK41-F1
#
_cell.length_a   1.000
_cell.length_b   1.000
_cell.length_c   1.000
_cell.angle_alpha   90.00
_cell.angle_beta   90.00
_cell.angle_gamma   90.00
#
_symmetry.space_group_name_H-M   'P 1'
#
loop_
_entity.id
_entity.type
_entity.pdbx_description
1 polymer ?
#
loop_
_entity_poly.entity_id
_entity_poly.type
_entity_poly.pdbx_seq_one_letter_code
_entity_poly.pdbx_strand_id
1 'polypeptide(L)'
;KSTSFGMALEEHVWHKIEWVLEEDTLSALLKAEARLGDAIPQVDLQVLEYAGYGKNFITSNKISPDAYVQVAFQVAYHRVYRESVNTYETLMTKRFFHGRTEAGFSVTK
;
A
#
# COMPACT_ATOMS: atom_id res chain seq x y z
N LYS A 1 57.38 19.93 -1.63
CA LYS A 1 55.99 20.29 -2.00
C LYS A 1 55.06 19.39 -1.18
N SER A 2 54.72 19.82 0.03
CA SER A 2 53.78 19.13 0.90
C SER A 2 52.41 19.74 0.71
N THR A 3 51.45 18.92 0.27
CA THR A 3 50.04 19.23 0.51
C THR A 3 49.34 17.90 0.72
N SER A 4 49.27 17.49 1.99
CA SER A 4 48.42 16.41 2.47
C SER A 4 46.97 16.86 2.35
N PHE A 5 46.24 16.35 1.37
CA PHE A 5 44.79 16.51 1.30
C PHE A 5 44.15 15.41 2.15
N GLY A 6 44.21 15.59 3.46
CA GLY A 6 43.44 14.80 4.41
C GLY A 6 42.07 15.43 4.58
N MET A 7 41.13 15.14 3.68
CA MET A 7 39.71 15.36 3.99
C MET A 7 39.29 14.21 4.91
N ALA A 8 39.27 14.48 6.21
CA ALA A 8 38.59 13.62 7.17
C ALA A 8 37.13 13.48 6.70
N LEU A 9 36.71 12.26 6.41
CA LEU A 9 35.29 11.94 6.26
C LEU A 9 34.68 12.22 7.64
N GLU A 10 33.85 13.25 7.75
CA GLU A 10 33.08 13.47 8.98
C GLU A 10 32.27 12.19 9.25
N GLU A 11 32.56 11.53 10.37
CA GLU A 11 31.75 10.42 10.83
C GLU A 11 30.35 10.96 11.12
N HIS A 12 29.39 10.61 10.27
CA HIS A 12 27.99 10.94 10.51
C HIS A 12 27.50 10.10 11.70
N VAL A 13 27.51 10.71 12.88
CA VAL A 13 27.00 10.12 14.11
C VAL A 13 25.48 10.32 14.16
N TRP A 14 24.74 9.24 14.42
CA TRP A 14 23.30 9.32 14.63
C TRP A 14 23.00 10.00 15.97
N HIS A 15 22.15 11.02 15.95
CA HIS A 15 21.69 11.70 17.15
C HIS A 15 20.26 11.27 17.50
N LYS A 16 20.06 10.87 18.75
CA LYS A 16 18.72 10.60 19.29
C LYS A 16 17.92 11.92 19.32
N ILE A 17 16.70 11.87 18.79
CA ILE A 17 15.77 13.00 18.90
C ILE A 17 15.19 12.98 20.31
N GLU A 18 15.43 14.07 21.06
CA GLU A 18 14.85 14.27 22.38
C GLU A 18 13.54 15.06 22.26
N TRP A 19 12.51 14.61 22.98
CA TRP A 19 11.20 15.25 23.02
C TRP A 19 10.89 15.69 24.44
N VAL A 20 10.41 16.92 24.59
CA VAL A 20 9.87 17.42 25.86
C VAL A 20 8.36 17.18 25.83
N LEU A 21 7.87 16.33 26.72
CA LEU A 21 6.45 15.98 26.79
C LEU A 21 5.76 16.85 27.85
N GLU A 22 4.96 17.80 27.40
CA GLU A 22 4.05 18.56 28.25
C GLU A 22 2.80 17.73 28.60
N GLU A 23 2.05 18.14 29.63
CA GLU A 23 0.87 17.41 30.14
C GLU A 23 -0.18 17.17 29.04
N ASP A 24 -0.44 18.16 28.20
CA ASP A 24 -1.36 18.04 27.07
C ASP A 24 -0.88 17.02 26.03
N THR A 25 0.42 16.99 25.75
CA THR A 25 1.02 16.01 24.83
C THR A 25 0.95 14.60 25.40
N LEU A 26 1.19 14.43 26.70
CA LEU A 26 1.05 13.14 27.37
C LEU A 26 -0.41 12.66 27.35
N SER A 27 -1.37 13.56 27.60
CA SER A 27 -2.80 13.27 27.48
C SER A 27 -3.20 12.87 26.07
N ALA A 28 -2.68 13.56 25.05
CA ALA A 28 -2.90 13.23 23.64
C ALA A 28 -2.30 11.87 23.27
N LEU A 29 -1.12 11.53 23.81
CA LEU A 29 -0.46 10.24 23.62
C LEU A 29 -1.33 9.09 24.14
N LEU A 30 -1.84 9.21 25.38
CA LEU A 30 -2.70 8.18 25.98
C LEU A 30 -4.01 8.00 25.19
N LYS A 31 -4.59 9.10 24.69
CA LYS A 31 -5.77 9.04 23.80
C LYS A 31 -5.44 8.36 22.47
N ALA A 32 -4.27 8.65 21.90
CA ALA A 32 -3.84 8.03 20.64
C ALA A 32 -3.58 6.52 20.82
N GLU A 33 -2.96 6.13 21.94
CA GLU A 33 -2.74 4.73 22.30
C GLU A 33 -4.07 3.98 22.45
N ALA A 34 -5.02 4.53 23.20
CA ALA A 34 -6.35 3.93 23.35
C ALA A 34 -7.06 3.78 21.99
N ARG A 35 -7.04 4.84 21.17
CA ARG A 35 -7.63 4.81 19.81
C ARG A 35 -6.99 3.77 18.92
N LEU A 36 -5.67 3.59 19.00
CA LEU A 36 -4.97 2.57 18.23
C LEU A 36 -5.30 1.17 18.74
N GLY A 37 -5.38 1.00 20.07
CA GLY A 37 -5.81 -0.23 20.72
C GLY A 37 -7.21 -0.67 20.28
N ASP A 38 -8.12 0.28 20.07
CA ASP A 38 -9.46 0.02 19.53
C ASP A 38 -9.47 -0.24 18.02
N ALA A 39 -8.58 0.41 17.26
CA ALA A 39 -8.56 0.32 15.79
C ALA A 39 -7.90 -0.97 15.27
N ILE A 40 -6.82 -1.44 15.90
CA ILE A 40 -6.11 -2.67 15.50
C ILE A 40 -7.04 -3.89 15.38
N PRO A 41 -7.87 -4.23 16.39
CA PRO A 41 -8.71 -5.43 16.33
C PRO A 41 -9.88 -5.32 15.34
N GLN A 42 -10.17 -4.13 14.80
CA GLN A 42 -11.21 -3.95 13.77
C GLN A 42 -10.73 -4.34 12.37
N VAL A 43 -9.43 -4.57 12.18
CA VAL A 43 -8.86 -4.99 10.90
C VAL A 43 -8.78 -6.51 10.86
N ASP A 44 -9.60 -7.13 10.01
CA ASP A 44 -9.45 -8.54 9.62
C ASP A 44 -8.61 -8.62 8.32
N LEU A 45 -7.46 -9.28 8.40
CA LEU A 45 -6.51 -9.40 7.29
C LEU A 45 -6.10 -10.85 7.10
N GLN A 46 -6.28 -11.36 5.89
CA GLN A 46 -5.77 -12.66 5.47
C GLN A 46 -4.95 -12.53 4.18
N VAL A 47 -3.87 -13.30 4.09
CA VAL A 47 -2.99 -13.35 2.91
C VAL A 47 -3.18 -14.69 2.22
N LEU A 48 -3.58 -14.65 0.95
CA LEU A 48 -3.73 -15.83 0.12
C LEU A 48 -2.62 -15.89 -0.94
N GLU A 49 -1.78 -16.93 -0.86
CA GLU A 49 -0.82 -17.27 -1.90
C GLU A 49 -1.40 -18.39 -2.78
N TYR A 50 -1.72 -18.07 -4.03
CA TYR A 50 -2.29 -19.03 -4.98
C TYR A 50 -1.21 -19.68 -5.85
N ALA A 51 -0.95 -20.97 -5.64
CA ALA A 51 0.10 -21.73 -6.33
C ALA A 51 -0.37 -22.53 -7.56
N GLY A 52 -1.68 -22.52 -7.90
CA GLY A 52 -2.23 -23.38 -8.96
C GLY A 52 -1.82 -22.99 -10.38
N TYR A 53 -1.70 -21.70 -10.66
CA TYR A 53 -1.19 -21.14 -11.91
C TYR A 53 -0.78 -19.67 -11.70
N GLY A 54 -0.22 -19.04 -12.73
CA GLY A 54 0.11 -17.62 -12.70
C GLY A 54 0.10 -16.98 -14.08
N LYS A 55 0.91 -15.93 -14.23
CA LYS A 55 0.99 -15.11 -15.45
C LYS A 55 1.06 -15.94 -16.74
N ASN A 56 1.92 -16.97 -16.78
CA ASN A 56 2.15 -17.77 -17.98
C ASN A 56 0.86 -18.38 -18.53
N PHE A 57 0.02 -18.95 -17.66
CA PHE A 57 -1.27 -19.53 -18.04
C PHE A 57 -2.25 -18.46 -18.53
N ILE A 58 -2.31 -17.31 -17.87
CA ILE A 58 -3.25 -16.25 -18.25
C ILE A 58 -2.87 -15.66 -19.62
N THR A 59 -1.58 -15.40 -19.82
CA THR A 59 -1.08 -14.84 -21.09
C THR A 59 -1.13 -15.84 -22.24
N SER A 60 -0.96 -17.14 -22.00
CA SER A 60 -1.09 -18.16 -23.06
C SER A 60 -2.52 -18.25 -23.60
N ASN A 61 -3.51 -17.90 -22.79
CA ASN A 61 -4.91 -17.76 -23.18
C ASN A 61 -5.24 -16.38 -23.78
N LYS A 62 -4.23 -15.53 -24.06
CA LYS A 62 -4.38 -14.18 -24.65
C LYS A 62 -5.22 -13.21 -23.81
N ILE A 63 -5.19 -13.37 -22.49
CA ILE A 63 -5.90 -12.50 -21.53
C ILE A 63 -4.89 -11.63 -20.79
N SER A 64 -5.26 -10.39 -20.48
CA SER A 64 -4.48 -9.53 -19.57
C SER A 64 -4.49 -10.13 -18.16
N PRO A 65 -3.34 -10.39 -17.52
CA PRO A 65 -3.28 -10.88 -16.15
C PRO A 65 -4.05 -10.02 -15.15
N ASP A 66 -3.99 -8.71 -15.34
CA ASP A 66 -4.66 -7.72 -14.50
C ASP A 66 -6.20 -7.84 -14.63
N ALA A 67 -6.72 -7.74 -15.86
CA ALA A 67 -8.15 -7.92 -16.12
C ALA A 67 -8.68 -9.28 -15.65
N TYR A 68 -7.88 -10.35 -15.79
CA TYR A 68 -8.24 -11.68 -15.31
C TYR A 68 -8.48 -11.69 -13.79
N VAL A 69 -7.56 -11.11 -13.02
CA VAL A 69 -7.66 -11.04 -11.56
C VAL A 69 -8.81 -10.11 -11.14
N GLN A 70 -9.03 -8.99 -11.84
CA GLN A 70 -10.16 -8.10 -11.57
C GLN A 70 -11.50 -8.84 -11.72
N VAL A 71 -11.69 -9.60 -12.80
CA VAL A 71 -12.90 -10.42 -12.99
C VAL A 71 -13.00 -11.51 -11.93
N ALA A 72 -11.89 -12.13 -11.53
CA ALA A 72 -11.89 -13.13 -10.46
C ALA A 72 -12.41 -12.54 -9.12
N PHE A 73 -12.03 -11.30 -8.78
CA PHE A 73 -12.58 -10.61 -7.62
C PHE A 73 -14.08 -10.34 -7.75
N GLN A 74 -14.56 -9.89 -8.91
CA GLN A 74 -16.01 -9.70 -9.14
C GLN A 74 -16.79 -11.02 -8.98
N VAL A 75 -16.27 -12.11 -9.54
CA VAL A 75 -16.88 -13.45 -9.41
C VAL A 75 -16.87 -13.92 -7.96
N ALA A 76 -15.77 -13.75 -7.23
CA ALA A 76 -15.68 -14.11 -5.82
C ALA A 76 -16.68 -13.33 -4.97
N TYR A 77 -16.74 -12.00 -5.16
CA TYR A 77 -17.66 -11.14 -4.45
C TYR A 77 -19.13 -11.52 -4.73
N HIS A 78 -19.50 -11.65 -6.00
CA HIS A 78 -20.86 -12.02 -6.39
C HIS A 78 -21.25 -13.43 -5.91
N ARG A 79 -20.30 -14.37 -5.79
CA ARG A 79 -20.57 -15.70 -5.22
C ARG A 79 -20.97 -15.65 -3.75
N VAL A 80 -20.37 -14.74 -2.98
CA VAL A 80 -20.62 -14.59 -1.54
C VAL A 80 -21.88 -13.74 -1.30
N TYR A 81 -21.99 -12.58 -1.96
CA TYR A 81 -22.99 -11.56 -1.64
C TYR A 81 -24.18 -11.50 -2.60
N ARG A 82 -24.11 -12.18 -3.75
CA ARG A 82 -25.16 -12.20 -4.80
C ARG A 82 -25.50 -10.83 -5.39
N GLU A 83 -24.54 -9.90 -5.32
CA GLU A 83 -24.63 -8.57 -5.89
C GLU A 83 -23.29 -8.16 -6.50
N SER A 84 -23.34 -7.11 -7.32
CA SER A 84 -22.15 -6.46 -7.88
C SER A 84 -22.09 -5.03 -7.34
N VAL A 85 -20.92 -4.62 -6.86
CA VAL A 85 -20.72 -3.29 -6.28
C VAL A 85 -19.60 -2.56 -6.99
N ASN A 86 -19.67 -1.22 -7.00
CA ASN A 86 -18.63 -0.40 -7.60
C ASN A 86 -17.27 -0.73 -6.97
N THR A 87 -16.34 -1.14 -7.82
CA THR A 87 -14.98 -1.52 -7.42
C THR A 87 -14.00 -0.50 -7.98
N TYR A 88 -13.18 0.06 -7.09
CA TYR A 88 -12.14 1.02 -7.44
C TYR A 88 -10.86 0.31 -7.82
N GLU A 89 -10.30 0.68 -8.96
CA GLU A 89 -8.99 0.27 -9.43
C GLU A 89 -8.11 1.49 -9.69
N THR A 90 -6.84 1.44 -9.27
CA THR A 90 -5.90 2.55 -9.47
C THR A 90 -5.28 2.47 -10.87
N LEU A 91 -5.57 3.44 -11.74
CA LEU A 91 -4.93 3.59 -13.04
C LEU A 91 -3.83 4.65 -12.98
N MET A 92 -2.60 4.30 -13.40
CA MET A 92 -1.48 5.25 -13.37
C MET A 92 -1.54 6.26 -14.53
N THR A 93 -1.50 7.56 -14.22
CA THR A 93 -1.46 8.64 -15.23
C THR A 93 -0.07 9.25 -15.39
N LYS A 94 0.99 8.53 -14.96
CA LYS A 94 2.41 8.97 -15.00
C LYS A 94 2.94 9.40 -16.37
N ARG A 95 2.22 9.08 -17.45
CA ARG A 95 2.54 9.51 -18.81
C ARG A 95 2.32 11.02 -19.01
N PHE A 96 1.53 11.66 -18.16
CA PHE A 96 1.22 13.09 -18.22
C PHE A 96 2.08 13.87 -17.22
N PHE A 97 2.36 15.14 -17.53
CA PHE A 97 3.08 16.05 -16.63
C PHE A 97 2.32 16.17 -15.30
N HIS A 98 3.01 15.93 -14.19
CA HIS A 98 2.42 15.83 -12.84
C HIS A 98 1.33 14.75 -12.66
N GLY A 99 1.30 13.74 -13.53
CA GLY A 99 0.35 12.63 -13.42
C GLY A 99 0.41 11.91 -12.07
N ARG A 100 -0.77 11.58 -11.53
CA ARG A 100 -0.97 10.77 -10.32
C ARG A 100 -1.70 9.48 -10.70
N THR A 101 -2.97 9.39 -10.34
CA THR A 101 -3.81 8.21 -10.52
C THR A 101 -5.22 8.62 -10.96
N GLU A 102 -5.90 7.74 -11.68
CA GLU A 102 -7.33 7.84 -12.02
C GLU A 102 -8.06 6.58 -11.52
N ALA A 103 -9.38 6.68 -11.33
CA ALA A 103 -10.25 5.57 -10.97
C ALA A 103 -10.64 4.73 -12.22
N GLY A 104 -10.19 3.48 -12.26
CA GLY A 104 -10.77 2.43 -13.09
C GLY A 104 -11.96 1.79 -12.38
N PHE A 105 -13.00 1.43 -13.15
CA PHE A 105 -14.15 0.69 -12.63
C PHE A 105 -14.23 -0.66 -13.33
N SER A 106 -13.88 -1.72 -12.62
CA SER A 106 -13.81 -3.08 -13.19
C SER A 106 -15.19 -3.76 -13.31
N VAL A 107 -16.25 -3.15 -12.74
CA VAL A 107 -17.63 -3.64 -12.86
C VAL A 107 -18.23 -3.13 -14.17
N THR A 108 -18.53 -4.04 -15.08
CA THR A 108 -19.16 -3.75 -16.37
C THR A 108 -20.49 -4.50 -16.51
N LYS A 109 -21.34 -4.05 -17.44
CA LYS A 109 -22.64 -4.69 -17.75
C LYS A 109 -22.46 -6.06 -18.39
#